data_AF-A0A1B6GZ99-F1
#
_entry.id   AF-A0A1B6GZ99-F1
#
_cell.length_a   1.000
_cell.length_b   1.000
_cell.length_c   1.000
_cell.angle_alpha   90.00
_cell.angle_beta   90.00
_cell.angle_gamma   90.00
#
_symmetry.space_group_name_H-M   'P 1'
#
loop_
_entity.id
_entity.type
_entity.pdbx_description
1 polymer ?
#
loop_
_entity_poly.entity_id
_entity_poly.type
_entity_poly.pdbx_seq_one_letter_code
_entity_poly.pdbx_strand_id
1 'polypeptide(L)'
;MATERYSFSLTTFSPSGKLVQIEYALAAVAAGAPSVGIKASNGVVLATENKHKSILYEEHSVNKVEMITDHIGMVYSGMGPDYRLLVKSARKMAQQYYTVYGVPIPTAQLVQKVATVMQEYTQSGGVRPFGVSLLICGWDEDRPYLFQCDPSGAYFA
;
A
#
# COMPACT_ATOMS: atom_id res chain seq x y z
N MET A 1 10.17 -18.29 25.89
CA MET A 1 10.80 -17.14 25.19
C MET A 1 9.94 -16.53 24.08
N ALA A 2 8.72 -17.04 23.81
CA ALA A 2 7.97 -16.69 22.59
C ALA A 2 7.01 -15.47 22.71
N THR A 3 6.88 -14.83 23.87
CA THR A 3 5.81 -13.83 24.09
C THR A 3 6.22 -12.57 24.86
N GLU A 4 7.43 -12.48 25.41
CA GLU A 4 7.68 -11.51 26.50
C GLU A 4 8.66 -10.36 26.19
N ARG A 5 9.45 -10.39 25.10
CA ARG A 5 10.54 -9.40 24.98
C ARG A 5 10.15 -8.04 24.39
N TYR A 6 9.04 -7.94 23.65
CA TYR A 6 8.52 -6.66 23.13
C TYR A 6 6.99 -6.74 22.94
N SER A 7 6.23 -6.59 24.02
CA SER A 7 4.75 -6.45 23.93
C SER A 7 4.30 -5.01 23.65
N PHE A 8 5.23 -4.06 23.66
CA PHE A 8 4.98 -2.63 23.39
C PHE A 8 5.40 -2.25 21.97
N SER A 9 4.66 -1.32 21.37
CA SER A 9 4.97 -0.82 20.03
C SER A 9 6.25 0.02 20.00
N LEU A 10 7.07 -0.16 18.95
CA LEU A 10 8.26 0.66 18.72
C LEU A 10 7.89 2.11 18.31
N THR A 11 6.65 2.33 17.86
CA THR A 11 6.03 3.64 17.59
C THR A 11 5.51 4.26 18.89
N THR A 12 6.41 4.82 19.70
CA THR A 12 6.02 5.63 20.86
C THR A 12 5.91 7.11 20.48
N PHE A 13 4.99 7.84 21.11
CA PHE A 13 4.90 9.29 20.96
C PHE A 13 6.16 9.97 21.50
N SER A 14 6.71 10.91 20.73
CA SER A 14 7.73 11.83 21.20
C SER A 14 7.13 12.86 22.17
N PRO A 15 7.95 13.59 22.95
CA PRO A 15 7.48 14.73 23.75
C PRO A 15 6.77 15.82 22.93
N SER A 16 7.01 15.87 21.62
CA SER A 16 6.34 16.79 20.69
C SER A 16 5.01 16.25 20.14
N GLY A 17 4.53 15.10 20.63
CA GLY A 17 3.27 14.48 20.19
C GLY A 17 3.34 13.79 18.83
N LYS A 18 4.55 13.47 18.33
CA LYS A 18 4.72 12.86 17.01
C LYS A 18 5.11 11.39 17.10
N LEU A 19 4.75 10.61 16.07
CA LEU A 19 5.23 9.25 15.88
C LEU A 19 6.46 9.25 14.98
N VAL A 20 7.64 9.26 15.58
CA VAL A 20 8.93 9.41 14.86
C VAL A 20 9.15 8.28 13.84
N GLN A 21 8.69 7.06 14.13
CA GLN A 21 8.76 5.93 13.20
C GLN A 21 7.93 6.16 11.92
N ILE A 22 6.81 6.90 12.00
CA ILE A 22 6.04 7.29 10.81
C ILE A 22 6.81 8.34 10.01
N GLU A 23 7.47 9.30 10.65
CA GLU A 23 8.32 10.28 9.95
C GLU A 23 9.46 9.59 9.19
N TYR A 24 10.08 8.56 9.77
CA TYR A 24 11.08 7.74 9.08
C TYR A 24 10.50 6.94 7.91
N ALA A 25 9.30 6.37 8.07
CA ALA A 25 8.63 5.67 6.97
C ALA A 25 8.32 6.63 5.81
N LEU A 26 7.87 7.85 6.10
CA LEU A 26 7.63 8.89 5.10
C LEU A 26 8.93 9.32 4.39
N ALA A 27 10.05 9.41 5.11
CA ALA A 27 11.35 9.66 4.49
C ALA A 27 11.78 8.52 3.54
N ALA A 28 11.49 7.27 3.90
CA ALA A 28 11.73 6.12 3.02
C ALA A 28 10.86 6.14 1.75
N VAL A 29 9.60 6.61 1.87
CA VAL A 29 8.72 6.84 0.71
C VAL A 29 9.29 7.93 -0.20
N ALA A 30 9.78 9.04 0.36
CA ALA A 30 10.36 10.15 -0.40
C ALA A 30 11.64 9.75 -1.18
N ALA A 31 12.39 8.77 -0.67
CA ALA A 31 13.54 8.19 -1.37
C ALA A 31 13.15 7.16 -2.46
N GLY A 32 11.87 6.78 -2.54
CA GLY A 32 11.34 5.86 -3.54
C GLY A 32 11.31 6.45 -4.95
N ALA A 33 11.21 5.58 -5.95
CA ALA A 33 11.00 6.02 -7.32
C ALA A 33 9.64 6.72 -7.47
N PRO A 34 9.55 7.80 -8.26
CA PRO A 34 8.31 8.54 -8.43
C PRO A 34 7.23 7.67 -9.08
N SER A 35 6.02 7.79 -8.55
CA SER A 35 4.81 7.17 -9.09
C SER A 35 3.72 8.24 -9.20
N VAL A 36 2.93 8.17 -10.27
CA VAL A 36 1.85 9.12 -10.57
C VAL A 36 0.57 8.36 -10.85
N GLY A 37 -0.54 8.88 -10.33
CA GLY A 37 -1.88 8.43 -10.64
C GLY A 37 -2.70 9.60 -11.18
N ILE A 38 -3.41 9.40 -12.29
CA ILE A 38 -4.27 10.41 -12.89
C ILE A 38 -5.67 9.83 -13.03
N LYS A 39 -6.64 10.44 -12.36
CA LYS A 39 -8.07 10.16 -12.52
C LYS A 39 -8.64 11.07 -13.61
N ALA A 40 -9.12 10.48 -14.70
CA ALA A 40 -9.89 11.14 -15.74
C ALA A 40 -11.40 10.91 -15.52
N SER A 41 -12.25 11.44 -16.38
CA SER A 41 -13.70 11.19 -16.33
C SER A 41 -14.06 9.76 -16.76
N ASN A 42 -13.28 9.20 -17.69
CA ASN A 42 -13.53 7.92 -18.35
C ASN A 42 -12.43 6.89 -18.05
N GLY A 43 -11.68 7.05 -16.97
CA GLY A 43 -10.64 6.11 -16.59
C GLY A 43 -9.65 6.65 -15.59
N VAL A 44 -8.71 5.78 -15.22
CA VAL A 44 -7.62 6.09 -14.29
C VAL A 44 -6.35 5.45 -14.81
N VAL A 45 -5.25 6.20 -14.73
CA VAL A 45 -3.93 5.76 -15.17
C VAL A 45 -2.98 5.76 -13.99
N LEU A 46 -2.27 4.65 -13.80
CA LEU A 46 -1.12 4.56 -12.90
C LEU A 46 0.15 4.44 -13.74
N ALA A 47 1.16 5.22 -13.41
CA ALA A 47 2.48 5.12 -14.00
C ALA A 47 3.56 5.28 -12.93
N THR A 48 4.70 4.63 -13.13
CA THR A 48 5.82 4.68 -12.19
C THR A 48 7.12 4.48 -12.93
N GLU A 49 8.17 5.12 -12.42
CA GLU A 49 9.48 5.01 -13.02
C GLU A 49 10.15 3.68 -12.63
N ASN A 50 10.60 2.91 -13.63
CA ASN A 50 11.39 1.71 -13.43
C ASN A 50 12.86 1.94 -13.83
N LYS A 51 13.69 2.42 -12.88
CA LYS A 51 15.12 2.59 -13.12
C LYS A 51 15.87 1.27 -12.96
N HIS A 52 16.47 0.80 -14.04
CA HIS A 52 17.38 -0.35 -14.02
C HIS A 52 18.83 0.12 -13.84
N LYS A 53 19.55 -0.50 -12.90
CA LYS A 53 20.95 -0.17 -12.62
C LYS A 53 21.94 -0.92 -13.53
N SER A 54 21.48 -1.97 -14.21
CA SER A 54 22.32 -2.86 -14.99
C SER A 54 21.60 -3.26 -16.28
N ILE A 55 22.37 -3.41 -17.35
CA ILE A 55 21.91 -3.98 -18.64
C ILE A 55 21.59 -5.48 -18.54
N LEU A 56 22.02 -6.13 -17.46
CA LEU A 56 21.70 -7.54 -17.17
C LEU A 56 20.29 -7.71 -16.57
N TYR A 57 19.57 -6.61 -16.41
CA TYR A 57 18.26 -6.62 -15.80
C TYR A 57 17.20 -7.07 -16.80
N GLU A 58 16.44 -8.09 -16.45
CA GLU A 58 15.26 -8.50 -17.21
C GLU A 58 14.08 -7.59 -16.84
N GLU A 59 13.68 -6.71 -17.77
CA GLU A 59 12.70 -5.65 -17.52
C GLU A 59 11.36 -6.16 -16.97
N HIS A 60 10.94 -7.37 -17.40
CA HIS A 60 9.67 -7.99 -17.01
C HIS A 60 9.71 -8.76 -15.69
N SER A 61 10.87 -8.84 -15.03
CA SER A 61 11.04 -9.65 -13.80
C SER A 61 10.42 -9.02 -12.55
N VAL A 62 10.31 -7.68 -12.49
CA VAL A 62 9.74 -6.97 -11.34
C VAL A 62 8.76 -5.91 -11.82
N ASN A 63 7.51 -6.10 -11.44
CA ASN A 63 6.45 -5.13 -11.66
C ASN A 63 6.30 -4.22 -10.45
N LYS A 64 6.13 -2.92 -10.70
CA LYS A 64 5.77 -1.93 -9.68
C LYS A 64 4.28 -1.59 -9.68
N VAL A 65 3.59 -1.91 -10.77
CA VAL A 65 2.14 -1.83 -10.91
C VAL A 65 1.63 -3.26 -10.96
N GLU A 66 0.73 -3.60 -10.04
CA GLU A 66 0.17 -4.95 -9.92
C GLU A 66 -1.36 -4.87 -9.93
N MET A 67 -1.98 -5.79 -10.65
CA MET A 67 -3.43 -5.99 -10.61
C MET A 67 -3.81 -6.72 -9.31
N ILE A 68 -4.72 -6.15 -8.53
CA ILE A 68 -5.25 -6.79 -7.31
C ILE A 68 -6.47 -7.65 -7.64
N THR A 69 -7.34 -7.11 -8.48
CA THR A 69 -8.48 -7.78 -9.12
C THR A 69 -8.55 -7.30 -10.57
N ASP A 70 -9.50 -7.82 -11.35
CA ASP A 70 -9.66 -7.43 -12.76
C ASP A 70 -9.98 -5.94 -12.94
N HIS A 71 -10.56 -5.30 -11.91
CA HIS A 71 -10.99 -3.90 -11.93
C HIS A 71 -10.19 -2.98 -10.99
N ILE A 72 -9.20 -3.49 -10.24
CA ILE A 72 -8.40 -2.71 -9.27
C ILE A 72 -6.90 -2.92 -9.52
N GLY A 73 -6.18 -1.81 -9.66
CA GLY A 73 -4.72 -1.76 -9.78
C GLY A 73 -4.07 -1.04 -8.59
N MET A 74 -2.82 -1.39 -8.30
CA MET A 74 -2.06 -0.77 -7.21
C MET A 74 -0.61 -0.53 -7.61
N VAL A 75 -0.08 0.65 -7.29
CA VAL A 75 1.33 1.03 -7.46
C VAL A 75 1.87 1.61 -6.15
N TYR A 76 3.19 1.63 -5.97
CA TYR A 76 3.81 2.12 -4.74
C TYR A 76 5.03 3.01 -4.97
N SER A 77 5.34 3.81 -3.96
CA SER A 77 6.65 4.44 -3.77
C SER A 77 7.21 4.04 -2.39
N GLY A 78 8.49 3.63 -2.33
CA GLY A 78 9.16 3.19 -1.12
C GLY A 78 9.77 1.79 -1.23
N MET A 79 9.65 0.98 -0.18
CA MET A 79 10.29 -0.35 -0.07
C MET A 79 9.55 -1.46 -0.84
N GLY A 80 10.16 -2.03 -1.88
CA GLY A 80 9.55 -3.08 -2.70
C GLY A 80 9.15 -4.39 -1.99
N PRO A 81 9.89 -4.90 -0.99
CA PRO A 81 9.45 -6.08 -0.22
C PRO A 81 8.15 -5.84 0.56
N ASP A 82 8.01 -4.65 1.16
CA ASP A 82 6.80 -4.24 1.90
C ASP A 82 5.59 -4.19 0.96
N TYR A 83 5.76 -3.63 -0.23
CA TYR A 83 4.72 -3.61 -1.26
C TYR A 83 4.24 -5.01 -1.64
N ARG A 84 5.15 -5.97 -1.85
CA ARG A 84 4.79 -7.35 -2.22
C ARG A 84 3.96 -8.05 -1.14
N LEU A 85 4.22 -7.75 0.14
CA LEU A 85 3.39 -8.24 1.25
C LEU A 85 1.98 -7.64 1.18
N LEU A 86 1.87 -6.32 0.95
CA LEU A 86 0.58 -5.64 0.85
C LEU A 86 -0.23 -6.10 -0.37
N VAL A 87 0.40 -6.32 -1.53
CA VAL A 87 -0.25 -6.91 -2.72
C VAL A 87 -0.84 -8.28 -2.40
N LYS A 88 -0.06 -9.16 -1.75
CA LYS A 88 -0.53 -10.50 -1.37
C LYS A 88 -1.72 -10.44 -0.41
N SER A 89 -1.64 -9.57 0.60
CA SER A 89 -2.73 -9.36 1.55
C SER A 89 -3.97 -8.78 0.88
N ALA A 90 -3.82 -7.77 0.02
CA ALA A 90 -4.91 -7.14 -0.73
C ALA A 90 -5.63 -8.15 -1.65
N ARG A 91 -4.88 -8.94 -2.42
CA ARG A 91 -5.43 -10.02 -3.25
C ARG A 91 -6.22 -11.03 -2.42
N LYS A 92 -5.67 -11.47 -1.28
CA LYS A 92 -6.36 -12.39 -0.36
C LYS A 92 -7.67 -11.80 0.17
N MET A 93 -7.65 -10.54 0.62
CA MET A 93 -8.84 -9.86 1.13
C MET A 93 -9.92 -9.66 0.07
N ALA A 94 -9.52 -9.33 -1.16
CA ALA A 94 -10.45 -9.19 -2.29
C ALA A 94 -11.13 -10.52 -2.64
N GLN A 95 -10.37 -11.62 -2.69
CA GLN A 95 -10.92 -12.95 -2.96
C GLN A 95 -11.83 -13.46 -1.84
N GLN A 96 -11.47 -13.18 -0.58
CA GLN A 96 -12.33 -13.50 0.57
C GLN A 96 -13.66 -12.75 0.49
N TYR A 97 -13.63 -11.46 0.14
CA TYR A 97 -14.85 -10.68 -0.06
C TYR A 97 -15.73 -11.28 -1.17
N TYR A 98 -15.14 -11.59 -2.33
CA TYR A 98 -15.85 -12.19 -3.46
C TYR A 98 -16.47 -13.55 -3.09
N THR A 99 -15.76 -14.37 -2.32
CA THR A 99 -16.25 -15.69 -1.88
C THR A 99 -17.47 -15.58 -0.97
N VAL A 100 -17.53 -14.54 -0.11
CA VAL A 100 -18.62 -14.33 0.84
C VAL A 100 -19.83 -13.69 0.17
N TYR A 101 -19.62 -12.66 -0.65
CA TYR A 101 -20.71 -11.83 -1.19
C TYR A 101 -21.06 -12.13 -2.65
N GLY A 102 -20.24 -12.90 -3.37
CA GLY A 102 -20.45 -13.23 -4.78
C GLY A 102 -20.30 -12.04 -5.74
N VAL A 103 -19.81 -10.89 -5.27
CA VAL A 103 -19.63 -9.67 -6.05
C VAL A 103 -18.20 -9.11 -5.87
N PRO A 104 -17.63 -8.45 -6.88
CA PRO A 104 -16.30 -7.84 -6.77
C PRO A 104 -16.24 -6.84 -5.61
N ILE A 105 -15.09 -6.76 -4.93
CA ILE A 105 -14.90 -5.80 -3.83
C ILE A 105 -14.89 -4.37 -4.37
N PRO A 106 -15.64 -3.42 -3.75
CA PRO A 106 -15.53 -2.01 -4.10
C PRO A 106 -14.15 -1.45 -3.78
N THR A 107 -13.61 -0.57 -4.61
CA THR A 107 -12.26 0.02 -4.46
C THR A 107 -12.08 0.66 -3.09
N ALA A 108 -13.05 1.46 -2.63
CA ALA A 108 -13.01 2.12 -1.33
C ALA A 108 -12.92 1.12 -0.16
N GLN A 109 -13.62 -0.02 -0.24
CA GLN A 109 -13.56 -1.04 0.81
C GLN A 109 -12.19 -1.75 0.84
N LEU A 110 -11.60 -2.00 -0.33
CA LEU A 110 -10.25 -2.56 -0.38
C LEU A 110 -9.23 -1.59 0.22
N VAL A 111 -9.30 -0.31 -0.15
CA VAL A 111 -8.43 0.75 0.40
C VAL A 111 -8.55 0.80 1.91
N GLN A 112 -9.76 0.81 2.46
CA GLN A 112 -9.99 0.80 3.90
C GLN A 112 -9.35 -0.43 4.57
N LYS A 113 -9.52 -1.63 4.00
CA LYS A 113 -8.92 -2.86 4.53
C LYS A 113 -7.40 -2.84 4.51
N VAL A 114 -6.79 -2.35 3.42
CA VAL A 114 -5.33 -2.21 3.31
C VAL A 114 -4.81 -1.17 4.31
N ALA A 115 -5.48 -0.03 4.42
CA ALA A 115 -5.17 1.00 5.40
C ALA A 115 -5.22 0.47 6.84
N THR A 116 -6.23 -0.33 7.18
CA THR A 116 -6.31 -1.00 8.49
C THR A 116 -5.10 -1.91 8.75
N VAL A 117 -4.65 -2.69 7.77
CA VAL A 117 -3.44 -3.51 7.92
C VAL A 117 -2.20 -2.65 8.16
N MET A 118 -2.05 -1.54 7.43
CA MET A 118 -0.91 -0.62 7.63
C MET A 118 -0.96 0.04 9.02
N GLN A 119 -2.15 0.42 9.46
CA GLN A 119 -2.41 1.04 10.75
C GLN A 119 -2.14 0.07 11.91
N GLU A 120 -2.51 -1.21 11.77
CA GLU A 120 -2.25 -2.26 12.77
C GLU A 120 -0.74 -2.45 13.00
N TYR A 121 0.07 -2.38 11.95
CA TYR A 121 1.54 -2.43 12.05
C TYR A 121 2.14 -1.17 12.70
N THR A 122 1.37 -0.10 12.80
CA THR A 122 1.74 1.11 13.55
C THR A 122 1.40 0.99 15.02
N GLN A 123 0.48 0.12 15.43
CA GLN A 123 0.07 -0.02 16.83
C GLN A 123 0.60 -1.30 17.50
N SER A 124 0.94 -2.31 16.71
CA SER A 124 1.35 -3.62 17.22
C SER A 124 2.81 -3.65 17.68
N GLY A 125 3.04 -4.25 18.84
CA GLY A 125 4.37 -4.54 19.36
C GLY A 125 5.18 -5.51 18.48
N GLY A 126 6.49 -5.32 18.42
CA GLY A 126 7.41 -6.24 17.74
C GLY A 126 7.43 -6.16 16.20
N VAL A 127 6.67 -5.25 15.60
CA VAL A 127 6.68 -4.96 14.15
C VAL A 127 7.00 -3.48 13.88
N ARG A 128 7.35 -3.17 12.64
CA ARG A 128 7.55 -1.78 12.16
C ARG A 128 6.44 -1.40 11.17
N PRO A 129 6.11 -0.10 11.04
CA PRO A 129 5.28 0.38 9.96
C PRO A 129 5.85 0.03 8.58
N PHE A 130 4.97 -0.06 7.59
CA PHE A 130 5.38 -0.27 6.20
C PHE A 130 6.06 0.98 5.65
N GLY A 131 7.18 0.80 4.97
CA GLY A 131 7.95 1.89 4.34
C GLY A 131 7.48 2.19 2.92
N VAL A 132 6.16 2.19 2.68
CA VAL A 132 5.56 2.44 1.36
C VAL A 132 4.35 3.36 1.44
N SER A 133 4.17 4.18 0.42
CA SER A 133 2.89 4.81 0.10
C SER A 133 2.34 4.18 -1.16
N LEU A 134 1.03 3.95 -1.17
CA LEU A 134 0.32 3.26 -2.24
C LEU A 134 -0.55 4.26 -3.00
N LEU A 135 -0.64 4.09 -4.31
CA LEU A 135 -1.75 4.59 -5.10
C LEU A 135 -2.58 3.38 -5.52
N ILE A 136 -3.85 3.38 -5.16
CA ILE A 136 -4.81 2.31 -5.45
C ILE A 136 -5.85 2.93 -6.37
N CYS A 137 -6.02 2.35 -7.55
CA CYS A 137 -7.03 2.78 -8.50
C CYS A 137 -8.01 1.66 -8.79
N GLY A 138 -9.23 2.01 -9.15
CA GLY A 138 -10.19 1.04 -9.62
C GLY A 138 -11.27 1.66 -10.47
N TRP A 139 -12.06 0.79 -11.10
CA TRP A 139 -13.23 1.17 -11.88
C TRP A 139 -14.44 0.43 -11.29
N ASP A 140 -15.29 1.17 -10.59
CA ASP A 140 -16.52 0.63 -10.00
C ASP A 140 -17.73 1.40 -10.54
N GLU A 141 -18.78 0.69 -10.97
CA GLU A 141 -20.05 1.29 -11.40
C GLU A 141 -19.89 2.44 -12.42
N ASP A 142 -19.09 2.20 -13.47
CA ASP A 142 -18.79 3.21 -14.50
C ASP A 142 -18.11 4.50 -13.98
N ARG A 143 -17.46 4.42 -12.82
CA ARG A 143 -16.72 5.53 -12.22
C ARG A 143 -15.28 5.15 -11.91
N PRO A 144 -14.31 5.96 -12.34
CA PRO A 144 -12.92 5.77 -11.97
C PRO A 144 -12.67 6.29 -10.55
N TYR A 145 -11.90 5.53 -9.79
CA TYR A 145 -11.43 5.88 -8.45
C TYR A 145 -9.91 5.87 -8.42
N LEU A 146 -9.36 6.81 -7.65
CA LEU A 146 -7.94 6.88 -7.34
C LEU A 146 -7.83 7.27 -5.87
N PHE A 147 -7.12 6.46 -5.09
CA PHE A 147 -6.87 6.70 -3.70
C PHE A 147 -5.37 6.67 -3.43
N GLN A 148 -4.91 7.51 -2.50
CA GLN A 148 -3.58 7.40 -1.91
C GLN A 148 -3.72 6.79 -0.51
N CYS A 149 -2.85 5.85 -0.15
CA CYS A 149 -2.68 5.38 1.22
C CYS A 149 -1.23 5.64 1.67
N ASP A 150 -1.05 6.21 2.86
CA ASP A 150 0.28 6.51 3.40
C ASP A 150 0.72 5.47 4.45
N PRO A 151 2.01 5.46 4.86
CA PRO A 151 2.53 4.57 5.90
C PRO A 151 1.79 4.60 7.25
N SER A 152 1.09 5.69 7.57
CA SER A 152 0.36 5.84 8.84
C SER A 152 -0.97 5.09 8.85
N GLY A 153 -1.43 4.64 7.67
CA GLY A 153 -2.76 4.07 7.47
C GLY A 153 -3.83 5.13 7.17
N ALA A 154 -3.44 6.38 6.94
CA ALA A 154 -4.35 7.38 6.40
C ALA A 154 -4.53 7.16 4.89
N TYR A 155 -5.74 7.41 4.39
CA TYR A 155 -6.04 7.35 2.97
C TYR A 155 -6.87 8.54 2.49
N PHE A 156 -6.68 8.92 1.23
CA PHE A 156 -7.23 10.10 0.58
C PHE A 156 -7.75 9.74 -0.82
N ALA A 157 -8.72 10.48 -1.34
CA ALA A 157 -9.37 10.27 -2.65
C ALA A 157 -9.16 11.45 -3.61
#